data_AF-A0A9P9PS91-F1
#
_entry.id   AF-A0A9P9PS91-F1
#
_cell.length_a   1.000
_cell.length_b   1.000
_cell.length_c   1.000
_cell.angle_alpha   90.00
_cell.angle_beta   90.00
_cell.angle_gamma   90.00
#
_symmetry.space_group_name_H-M   'P 1'
#
loop_
_entity.id
_entity.type
_entity.pdbx_description
1 polymer ?
#
loop_
_entity_poly.entity_id
_entity_poly.type
_entity_poly.pdbx_seq_one_letter_code
_entity_poly.pdbx_strand_id
1 'polypeptide(L)'
;LCDPAIKGASEFFERMQRIVSNSVKRVIITSSYVAVGTFGPSAVPGKVCTEDDWTPITLEAAEVAFAMGMKGPAYLTSKTFAERAAW
;
A
#
# COMPACT_ATOMS: atom_id res chain seq x y z
N LEU A 1 -3.81 -12.18 -2.81
CA LEU A 1 -4.65 -11.06 -3.35
C LEU A 1 -3.82 -9.80 -3.57
N CYS A 2 -3.07 -9.36 -2.55
CA CYS A 2 -2.23 -8.16 -2.61
C CYS A 2 -0.81 -8.43 -3.14
N ASP A 3 -0.45 -9.69 -3.36
CA ASP A 3 0.90 -10.13 -3.74
C ASP A 3 1.49 -9.39 -4.94
N PRO A 4 0.75 -9.12 -6.03
CA PRO A 4 1.33 -8.41 -7.17
C PRO A 4 1.81 -6.99 -6.80
N ALA A 5 1.07 -6.29 -5.95
CA ALA A 5 1.44 -4.93 -5.53
C ALA A 5 2.62 -4.93 -4.57
N ILE A 6 2.60 -5.83 -3.57
CA ILE A 6 3.65 -5.96 -2.56
C ILE A 6 4.96 -6.41 -3.21
N LYS A 7 4.92 -7.48 -4.01
CA LYS A 7 6.10 -7.99 -4.72
C LYS A 7 6.62 -7.00 -5.75
N GLY A 8 5.73 -6.30 -6.46
CA GLY A 8 6.13 -5.28 -7.41
C GLY A 8 6.97 -4.18 -6.75
N ALA A 9 6.59 -3.75 -5.54
CA ALA A 9 7.37 -2.77 -4.77
C ALA A 9 8.69 -3.37 -4.26
N SER A 10 8.65 -4.52 -3.57
CA SER A 10 9.85 -5.10 -2.95
C SER A 10 10.90 -5.54 -3.98
N GLU A 11 10.48 -6.24 -5.04
CA GLU A 11 11.38 -6.73 -6.08
C GLU A 11 12.01 -5.58 -6.88
N PHE A 12 11.29 -4.47 -7.06
CA PHE A 12 11.85 -3.27 -7.69
C PHE A 12 13.07 -2.78 -6.93
N PHE A 13 12.98 -2.62 -5.61
CA PHE A 13 14.10 -2.16 -4.80
C PHE A 13 15.22 -3.18 -4.70
N GLU A 14 14.89 -4.46 -4.51
CA GLU A 14 15.90 -5.52 -4.51
C GLU A 14 16.70 -5.55 -5.82
N ARG A 15 16.02 -5.45 -6.97
CA ARG A 15 16.68 -5.44 -8.28
C ARG A 15 17.45 -4.15 -8.50
N MET A 16 16.90 -3.00 -8.12
CA MET A 16 17.58 -1.71 -8.23
C MET A 16 18.90 -1.73 -7.43
N GLN A 17 18.87 -2.22 -6.19
CA GLN A 17 20.06 -2.36 -5.35
C GLN A 17 21.09 -3.31 -5.97
N ARG A 18 20.66 -4.43 -6.55
CA ARG A 18 21.55 -5.42 -7.19
C ARG A 18 22.16 -4.96 -8.50
N ILE A 19 21.43 -4.19 -9.33
CA ILE A 19 21.82 -3.90 -10.72
C ILE A 19 22.40 -2.48 -10.87
N VAL A 20 21.82 -1.48 -10.20
CA VAL A 20 22.07 -0.06 -10.49
C VAL A 20 22.24 0.82 -9.24
N SER A 21 22.61 0.24 -8.09
CA SER A 21 22.70 0.92 -6.79
C SER A 21 23.54 2.21 -6.80
N ASN A 22 24.60 2.27 -7.61
CA ASN A 22 25.48 3.44 -7.68
C ASN A 22 25.04 4.50 -8.71
N SER A 23 24.04 4.21 -9.54
CA SER A 23 23.60 5.09 -10.64
C SER A 23 22.28 5.80 -10.32
N VAL A 24 21.43 5.18 -9.50
CA VAL A 24 20.13 5.75 -9.14
C VAL A 24 20.29 6.71 -7.96
N LYS A 25 19.97 8.00 -8.19
CA LYS A 25 20.09 9.05 -7.17
C LYS A 25 18.80 9.29 -6.38
N ARG A 26 17.64 8.99 -6.96
CA ARG A 26 16.33 9.20 -6.35
C ARG A 26 15.30 8.25 -6.95
N VAL A 27 14.46 7.71 -6.09
CA VAL A 27 13.25 6.96 -6.46
C VAL A 27 12.07 7.74 -5.90
N ILE A 28 11.01 7.90 -6.70
CA ILE A 28 9.73 8.45 -6.27
C ILE A 28 8.68 7.39 -6.56
N ILE A 29 7.93 6.99 -5.53
CA ILE A 29 6.86 5.99 -5.67
C ILE A 29 5.53 6.69 -5.59
N THR A 30 4.72 6.46 -6.62
CA THR A 30 3.33 6.90 -6.62
C THR A 30 2.50 5.93 -5.77
N SER A 31 2.33 6.27 -4.50
CA SER A 31 1.41 5.56 -3.62
C SER A 31 -0.04 6.02 -3.88
N SER A 32 -0.83 6.22 -2.83
CA SER A 32 -2.20 6.72 -2.87
C SER A 32 -2.60 7.19 -1.46
N TYR A 33 -3.55 8.12 -1.39
CA TYR A 33 -4.20 8.51 -0.14
C TYR A 33 -4.70 7.32 0.69
N VAL A 34 -5.11 6.23 0.03
CA VAL A 34 -5.66 5.05 0.71
C VAL A 34 -4.63 4.28 1.55
N ALA A 35 -3.33 4.63 1.44
CA ALA A 35 -2.29 4.09 2.32
C ALA A 35 -2.25 4.76 3.71
N VAL A 36 -2.80 5.98 3.83
CA VAL A 36 -2.83 6.77 5.08
C VAL A 36 -4.25 7.04 5.59
N GLY A 37 -5.25 6.92 4.72
CA GLY A 37 -6.65 7.19 5.05
C GLY A 37 -7.65 6.21 4.44
N THR A 38 -8.88 6.28 4.93
CA THR A 38 -10.01 5.50 4.45
C THR A 38 -11.06 6.42 3.79
N PHE A 39 -11.92 5.83 2.97
CA PHE A 39 -13.02 6.54 2.29
C PHE A 39 -14.31 5.73 2.37
N GLY A 40 -15.44 6.37 2.06
CA GLY A 40 -16.75 5.72 2.07
C GLY A 40 -17.17 5.29 3.49
N PRO A 41 -17.81 4.11 3.65
CA PRO A 41 -18.30 3.63 4.95
C PRO A 41 -17.21 3.44 6.01
N SER A 42 -15.95 3.32 5.60
CA SER A 42 -14.81 3.15 6.51
C SER A 42 -14.14 4.49 6.88
N ALA A 43 -14.59 5.62 6.32
CA ALA A 43 -14.07 6.94 6.65
C ALA A 43 -14.36 7.28 8.12
N VAL A 44 -13.36 7.86 8.81
CA VAL A 44 -13.52 8.34 10.18
C VAL A 44 -13.85 9.84 10.14
N PRO A 45 -15.07 10.26 10.49
CA PRO A 45 -15.43 11.68 10.46
C PRO A 45 -14.51 12.52 11.35
N GLY A 46 -14.00 13.62 10.81
CA GLY A 46 -13.10 14.52 11.53
C GLY A 46 -11.68 14.00 11.71
N LYS A 47 -11.32 12.81 11.21
CA LYS A 47 -9.92 12.37 11.19
C LYS A 47 -9.12 13.27 10.24
N VAL A 48 -8.11 13.93 10.78
CA VAL A 48 -7.04 14.56 9.99
C VAL A 48 -6.01 13.47 9.66
N CYS A 49 -5.76 13.24 8.37
CA CYS A 49 -4.72 12.32 7.93
C CYS A 49 -3.41 13.09 7.70
N THR A 50 -2.31 12.51 8.16
CA THR A 50 -0.94 13.03 8.10
C THR A 50 -0.02 12.03 7.42
N GLU A 51 1.22 12.42 7.13
CA GLU A 51 2.24 11.56 6.53
C GLU A 51 2.69 10.42 7.44
N ASP A 52 2.46 10.54 8.75
CA ASP A 52 2.79 9.51 9.75
C ASP A 52 1.67 8.45 9.89
N ASP A 53 0.50 8.70 9.31
CA ASP A 53 -0.62 7.78 9.38
C ASP A 53 -0.41 6.55 8.49
N TRP A 54 -0.96 5.43 8.95
CA TRP A 54 -1.17 4.26 8.12
C TRP A 54 -2.63 3.83 8.18
N THR A 55 -3.16 3.42 7.05
CA THR A 55 -4.50 2.84 7.02
C THR A 55 -4.54 1.55 7.85
N PRO A 56 -5.42 1.46 8.85
CA PRO A 56 -5.45 0.33 9.78
C PRO A 56 -6.22 -0.85 9.17
N ILE A 57 -5.66 -1.47 8.13
CA ILE A 57 -6.18 -2.67 7.50
C ILE A 57 -5.18 -3.83 7.59
N THR A 58 -5.70 -5.04 7.74
CA THR A 58 -4.92 -6.29 7.74
C THR A 58 -5.14 -7.05 6.43
N LEU A 59 -4.20 -7.91 6.03
CA LEU A 59 -4.36 -8.78 4.86
C LEU A 59 -5.59 -9.69 4.99
N GLU A 60 -5.83 -10.23 6.17
CA GLU A 60 -6.93 -11.15 6.48
C GLU A 60 -8.28 -10.45 6.31
N ALA A 61 -8.44 -9.25 6.86
CA ALA A 61 -9.65 -8.43 6.65
C ALA A 61 -9.89 -8.12 5.16
N ALA A 62 -8.84 -7.92 4.37
CA ALA A 62 -8.95 -7.70 2.93
C ALA A 62 -9.43 -8.95 2.19
N GLU A 63 -8.96 -10.13 2.60
CA GLU A 63 -9.38 -11.42 2.05
C GLU A 63 -10.84 -11.72 2.39
N VAL A 64 -11.25 -11.49 3.64
CA VAL A 64 -12.66 -11.64 4.05
C VAL A 64 -13.56 -10.70 3.23
N ALA A 65 -13.20 -9.43 3.13
CA ALA A 65 -13.94 -8.46 2.34
C ALA A 65 -14.02 -8.86 0.85
N PHE A 66 -12.92 -9.35 0.28
CA PHE A 66 -12.87 -9.81 -1.10
C PHE A 66 -13.78 -11.02 -1.34
N ALA A 67 -13.78 -11.98 -0.41
CA ALA A 67 -14.68 -13.15 -0.44
C ALA A 67 -16.16 -12.74 -0.36
N MET A 68 -16.46 -11.62 0.32
CA MET A 68 -17.80 -11.00 0.38
C MET A 68 -18.12 -10.13 -0.86
N GLY A 69 -17.26 -10.09 -1.87
CA GLY A 69 -17.45 -9.31 -3.10
C GLY A 69 -17.05 -7.82 -2.98
N MET A 70 -16.50 -7.40 -1.84
CA MET A 70 -16.04 -6.02 -1.62
C MET A 70 -14.61 -5.84 -2.13
N LYS A 71 -14.46 -5.15 -3.26
CA LYS A 71 -13.14 -4.93 -3.89
C LYS A 71 -12.34 -3.74 -3.31
N GLY A 72 -13.02 -2.80 -2.67
CA GLY A 72 -12.39 -1.59 -2.08
C GLY A 72 -11.30 -1.92 -1.05
N PRO A 73 -11.60 -2.76 -0.04
CA PRO A 73 -10.61 -3.18 0.96
C PRO A 73 -9.37 -3.87 0.37
N ALA A 74 -9.55 -4.66 -0.69
CA ALA A 74 -8.43 -5.31 -1.41
C ALA A 74 -7.47 -4.28 -2.03
N TYR A 75 -8.00 -3.26 -2.71
CA TYR A 75 -7.19 -2.19 -3.31
C TYR A 75 -6.50 -1.34 -2.23
N LEU A 76 -7.23 -0.99 -1.18
CA LEU A 76 -6.70 -0.19 -0.08
C LEU A 76 -5.54 -0.92 0.63
N THR A 77 -5.71 -2.22 0.86
CA THR A 77 -4.67 -3.08 1.45
C THR A 77 -3.46 -3.20 0.51
N SER A 78 -3.69 -3.38 -0.79
CA SER A 78 -2.59 -3.53 -1.74
C SER A 78 -1.72 -2.28 -1.82
N LYS A 79 -2.32 -1.07 -1.77
CA LYS A 79 -1.56 0.20 -1.74
C LYS A 79 -0.84 0.41 -0.40
N THR A 80 -1.51 0.14 0.72
CA THR A 80 -0.90 0.27 2.06
C THR A 80 0.33 -0.61 2.21
N PHE A 81 0.22 -1.90 1.87
CA PHE A 81 1.33 -2.84 2.05
C PHE A 81 2.42 -2.72 0.96
N ALA A 82 2.07 -2.29 -0.25
CA ALA A 82 3.08 -1.99 -1.27
C ALA A 82 3.96 -0.80 -0.87
N GLU A 83 3.37 0.24 -0.27
CA GLU A 83 4.16 1.36 0.26
C GLU A 83 5.02 0.94 1.45
N ARG A 84 4.49 0.15 2.40
CA ARG A 84 5.30 -0.40 3.50
C ARG A 84 6.47 -1.26 3.02
N ALA A 85 6.31 -2.00 1.93
CA ALA A 85 7.38 -2.81 1.36
C ALA A 85 8.43 -1.96 0.61
N ALA A 86 8.13 -0.69 0.35
CA ALA A 86 9.04 0.26 -0.30
C ALA A 86 9.87 1.10 0.69
N TRP A 87 9.42 1.21 1.94
CA TRP A 87 10.10 1.89 3.04
C TRP A 87 11.15 0.99 3.69
#